data_AF-A0A2N3AMT4-F1
#
_entry.id   AF-A0A2N3AMT4-F1
#
_cell.length_a   1.000
_cell.length_b   1.000
_cell.length_c   1.000
_cell.angle_alpha   90.00
_cell.angle_beta   90.00
_cell.angle_gamma   90.00
#
_symmetry.space_group_name_H-M   'P 1'
#
loop_
_entity.id
_entity.type
_entity.pdbx_description
1 polymer ?
#
loop_
_entity_poly.entity_id
_entity_poly.type
_entity_poly.pdbx_seq_one_letter_code
_entity_poly.pdbx_strand_id
1 'polypeptide(L)' 'MLEVYCYDLEKGEVDELIILLEENNFKLVFVDGNSIKAVKEDNYRKVYQARRQLEKVGFSWSGRQKG' A
#
# COMPACT_ATOMS: atom_id res chain seq x y z
N MET A 1 -10.06 -4.88 -6.34
CA MET A 1 -8.85 -5.30 -5.60
C MET A 1 -7.74 -4.29 -5.88
N LEU A 2 -6.97 -3.93 -4.86
CA LEU A 2 -5.75 -3.12 -4.97
C LEU A 2 -4.65 -3.82 -4.18
N GLU A 3 -3.48 -3.94 -4.78
CA GLU A 3 -2.31 -4.57 -4.19
C GLU A 3 -1.24 -3.51 -4.00
N VAL A 4 -0.61 -3.52 -2.82
CA VAL A 4 0.55 -2.71 -2.47
C VAL A 4 1.72 -3.65 -2.29
N TYR A 5 2.83 -3.33 -2.95
CA TYR A 5 4.11 -3.99 -2.75
C TYR A 5 5.21 -2.94 -2.71
N CYS A 6 5.88 -2.83 -1.57
CA CYS A 6 6.99 -1.92 -1.34
C CYS A 6 8.21 -2.74 -0.89
N TYR A 7 9.39 -2.34 -1.36
CA TYR A 7 10.67 -2.99 -1.07
C TYR A 7 11.76 -1.92 -0.99
N ASP A 8 12.93 -2.31 -0.47
CA ASP A 8 14.07 -1.41 -0.23
C ASP A 8 13.73 -0.26 0.74
N LEU A 9 12.90 -0.58 1.74
CA LEU A 9 12.46 0.36 2.75
C LEU A 9 13.57 0.62 3.78
N GLU A 10 13.72 1.87 4.18
CA GLU A 10 14.61 2.30 5.26
C GLU A 10 14.11 1.82 6.63
N LYS A 11 14.99 1.87 7.63
CA LYS A 11 14.68 1.45 8.99
C LYS A 11 13.55 2.30 9.58
N GLY A 12 12.42 1.66 9.87
CA GLY A 12 11.22 2.30 10.45
C GLY A 12 10.10 2.54 9.43
N GLU A 13 10.41 2.58 8.13
CA GLU A 13 9.38 2.78 7.10
C GLU A 13 8.41 1.59 7.00
N VAL A 14 8.88 0.37 7.29
CA VAL A 14 8.01 -0.82 7.36
C VAL A 14 6.91 -0.63 8.41
N ASP A 15 7.26 -0.12 9.60
CA ASP A 15 6.31 0.09 10.69
C ASP A 15 5.31 1.20 10.35
N GLU A 16 5.78 2.30 9.75
CA GLU A 16 4.92 3.39 9.28
C GLU A 16 3.94 2.91 8.20
N LEU A 17 4.41 2.10 7.25
CA LEU A 17 3.58 1.53 6.19
C LEU A 17 2.56 0.52 6.73
N ILE A 18 2.90 -0.28 7.74
CA ILE A 18 1.95 -1.17 8.40
C ILE A 18 0.78 -0.36 8.95
N ILE A 19 1.07 0.67 9.75
CA ILE A 19 0.03 1.52 10.37
C ILE A 19 -0.86 2.13 9.30
N LEU A 20 -0.25 2.75 8.27
CA LEU A 20 -0.99 3.38 7.18
C LEU A 20 -1.90 2.40 6.42
N LEU A 21 -1.41 1.19 6.15
CA LEU A 21 -2.15 0.17 5.40
C LEU A 21 -3.29 -0.41 6.25
N GLU A 22 -3.06 -0.67 7.54
CA GLU A 22 -4.09 -1.17 8.46
C GLU A 22 -5.20 -0.13 8.69
N GLU A 23 -4.86 1.14 8.90
CA GLU A 23 -5.84 2.25 9.01
C GLU A 23 -6.72 2.39 7.76
N ASN A 24 -6.20 1.99 6.59
CA ASN A 24 -6.94 1.98 5.33
C ASN A 24 -7.60 0.63 5.01
N ASN A 25 -7.70 -0.28 6.01
CA ASN A 25 -8.28 -1.62 5.90
C ASN A 25 -7.67 -2.42 4.74
N PHE A 26 -6.34 -2.41 4.62
CA PHE A 26 -5.62 -3.41 3.84
C PHE A 26 -5.34 -4.62 4.72
N LYS A 27 -5.33 -5.80 4.11
CA LYS A 27 -4.85 -7.03 4.73
C LYS A 27 -3.37 -7.18 4.42
N LEU A 28 -2.53 -7.25 5.45
CA LEU A 28 -1.12 -7.60 5.29
C LEU A 28 -1.01 -9.05 4.82
N VAL A 29 -0.21 -9.26 3.78
CA VAL A 29 0.07 -10.58 3.18
C VAL A 29 1.46 -11.04 3.55
N PHE A 30 2.42 -10.11 3.56
CA PHE A 30 3.81 -10.38 3.85
C PHE A 30 4.47 -9.11 4.43
N VAL A 31 5.32 -9.30 5.43
CA VAL A 31 6.14 -8.26 6.04
C VAL A 31 7.53 -8.87 6.26
N ASP A 32 8.56 -8.15 5.86
CA ASP A 32 9.97 -8.46 6.12
C ASP A 32 10.71 -7.16 6.49
N GLY A 33 11.97 -7.26 6.91
CA GLY A 33 12.73 -6.16 7.49
C GLY A 33 12.87 -4.91 6.62
N ASN A 34 12.66 -5.00 5.30
CA ASN A 34 12.68 -3.87 4.38
C ASN A 34 11.60 -3.95 3.28
N SER A 35 10.58 -4.80 3.45
CA SER A 35 9.55 -4.97 2.43
C SER A 35 8.19 -5.36 3.01
N ILE A 36 7.14 -4.97 2.30
CA ILE A 36 5.76 -5.21 2.70
C ILE A 36 4.87 -5.47 1.49
N LYS A 37 3.96 -6.43 1.65
CA LYS A 37 2.89 -6.72 0.70
C LYS A 37 1.55 -6.67 1.42
N ALA A 38 0.60 -5.93 0.87
CA ALA A 38 -0.75 -5.85 1.38
C ALA A 38 -1.80 -5.80 0.28
N VAL A 39 -2.99 -6.29 0.56
CA VAL A 39 -4.10 -6.34 -0.40
C VAL A 39 -5.36 -5.72 0.18
N LYS A 40 -6.09 -4.98 -0.65
CA LYS A 40 -7.43 -4.49 -0.36
C LYS A 40 -8.43 -5.09 -1.33
N GLU A 41 -9.28 -5.96 -0.79
CA GLU A 41 -10.40 -6.56 -1.50
C GLU A 41 -11.70 -5.91 -1.04
N ASP A 42 -12.25 -5.02 -1.87
CA ASP A 42 -13.53 -4.37 -1.63
C ASP A 42 -14.12 -3.92 -2.98
N ASN A 43 -15.31 -3.34 -2.94
CA ASN A 43 -15.93 -2.70 -4.09
C ASN A 43 -15.05 -1.57 -4.64
N TYR A 44 -15.22 -1.31 -5.94
CA TYR A 44 -14.40 -0.34 -6.68
C TYR A 44 -14.32 1.04 -6.02
N ARG A 45 -15.42 1.57 -5.49
CA ARG A 45 -15.45 2.91 -4.88
C ARG A 45 -14.56 2.99 -3.64
N LYS A 46 -14.64 1.99 -2.75
CA LYS A 46 -13.80 1.95 -1.54
C LYS A 46 -12.34 1.69 -1.86
N VAL A 47 -12.07 0.84 -2.85
CA VAL A 47 -10.70 0.61 -3.35
C VAL A 47 -10.10 1.91 -3.90
N TYR A 48 -10.86 2.64 -4.72
CA TYR A 48 -10.43 3.92 -5.27
C TYR A 48 -10.19 4.96 -4.18
N GLN A 49 -11.08 5.05 -3.18
CA GLN A 49 -10.90 5.96 -2.04
C GLN A 49 -9.61 5.65 -1.26
N ALA A 50 -9.36 4.39 -0.92
CA ALA A 50 -8.14 3.99 -0.22
C ALA A 50 -6.88 4.36 -1.03
N ARG A 51 -6.90 4.11 -2.34
CA ARG A 51 -5.81 4.55 -3.24
C ARG A 51 -5.56 6.05 -3.14
N ARG A 52 -6.62 6.86 -3.19
CA ARG A 52 -6.51 8.33 -3.11
C ARG A 52 -6.02 8.82 -1.75
N GLN A 53 -6.32 8.11 -0.65
CA GLN A 53 -5.78 8.46 0.67
C GLN A 53 -4.27 8.18 0.74
N LEU A 54 -3.83 7.04 0.23
CA LEU A 54 -2.40 6.72 0.12
C LEU A 54 -1.66 7.77 -0.73
N GLU A 55 -2.22 8.16 -1.88
CA GLU A 55 -1.61 9.21 -2.73
C GLU A 55 -1.48 10.56 -2.02
N LYS A 56 -2.39 10.91 -1.10
CA LYS A 56 -2.33 12.17 -0.34
C LYS A 56 -1.22 12.20 0.70
N VAL A 57 -0.82 11.04 1.22
CA VAL A 57 0.27 10.93 2.19
C VAL A 57 1.64 10.68 1.53
N GLY A 58 1.71 10.87 0.20
CA GLY A 58 2.96 10.78 -0.56
C GLY A 58 3.20 9.42 -1.23
N PHE A 59 2.27 8.47 -1.11
CA PHE A 59 2.42 7.17 -1.75
C PHE A 59 2.37 7.31 -3.28
N SER A 60 3.42 6.85 -3.97
CA SER A 60 3.48 6.85 -5.42
C SER A 60 3.23 5.44 -5.96
N TRP A 61 2.48 5.35 -7.06
CA TRP A 61 2.20 4.08 -7.70
C TRP A 61 3.10 3.93 -8.92
N SER A 62 3.81 2.81 -9.01
CA SER A 62 4.44 2.38 -10.26
C SER A 62 3.34 2.07 -11.27
N GLY A 63 2.94 3.07 -12.05
CA GLY A 63 2.00 2.87 -13.15
C GLY A 63 2.56 1.86 -14.14
N ARG A 64 1.70 1.01 -14.74
CA ARG A 64 2.04 0.40 -16.04
C ARG A 64 2.43 1.55 -16.97
N GLN A 65 3.70 1.63 -17.35
CA GLN A 65 4.06 2.31 -18.60
C GLN A 65 3.29 1.57 -19.69
N LYS A 66 2.22 2.19 -20.20
CA LYS A 66 1.77 1.88 -21.56
C LYS A 66 2.77 2.61 -22.46
N GLY A 67 3.76 1.86 -22.95
CA GLY A 67 4.43 2.20 -24.20
C GLY A 67 3.47 2.06 -25.37
#